data_AF-A0A972C6W9-F1
#
_entry.id   AF-A0A972C6W9-F1
#
_cell.length_a   1.000
_cell.length_b   1.000
_cell.length_c   1.000
_cell.angle_alpha   90.00
_cell.angle_beta   90.00
_cell.angle_gamma   90.00
#
_symmetry.space_group_name_H-M   'P 1'
#
loop_
_entity.id
_entity.type
_entity.pdbx_description
1 polymer ?
#
loop_
_entity_poly.entity_id
_entity_poly.type
_entity_poly.pdbx_seq_one_letter_code
_entity_poly.pdbx_strand_id
1 'polypeptide(L)'
;MKSDLSTRNKKFKKSNLHKFFNQMELQMFALIGLAFLMVFSYLPMFGIIIAFKEYKINTGISGFFTSKFVGFKYFIEFFTDYRFGELDRNTLVISTFKLIFAFPIPILLAIMISEV
;
A
#
# COMPACT_ATOMS: atom_id res chain seq x y z
N MET A 1 24.03 45.96 -45.61
CA MET A 1 24.69 44.69 -45.26
C MET A 1 24.09 44.25 -43.94
N LYS A 2 23.03 43.43 -44.02
CA LYS A 2 22.15 43.09 -42.89
C LYS A 2 22.89 42.15 -41.95
N SER A 3 23.00 42.52 -40.68
CA SER A 3 23.64 41.75 -39.63
C SER A 3 22.82 40.50 -39.29
N ASP A 4 23.45 39.36 -39.49
CA ASP A 4 22.96 38.00 -39.23
C ASP A 4 22.75 37.72 -37.74
N LEU A 5 21.67 38.24 -37.14
CA LEU A 5 21.33 38.01 -35.72
C LEU A 5 19.88 37.55 -35.52
N SER A 6 19.43 36.49 -36.21
CA SER A 6 18.13 35.88 -35.90
C SER A 6 18.01 34.37 -36.08
N THR A 7 19.11 33.61 -36.06
CA THR A 7 19.04 32.15 -35.87
C THR A 7 18.79 31.81 -34.39
N ARG A 8 17.60 32.23 -33.91
CA ARG A 8 17.07 31.85 -32.60
C ARG A 8 16.69 30.37 -32.66
N ASN A 9 17.67 29.56 -32.33
CA ASN A 9 17.65 28.11 -32.20
C ASN A 9 16.50 27.69 -31.28
N LYS A 10 15.30 27.46 -31.84
CA LYS A 10 14.24 26.71 -31.16
C LYS A 10 14.67 25.25 -31.12
N LYS A 11 15.56 24.91 -30.18
CA LYS A 11 15.66 23.54 -29.68
C LYS A 11 14.31 23.21 -29.07
N PHE A 12 13.41 22.65 -29.88
CA PHE A 12 12.21 21.99 -29.40
C PHE A 12 12.64 21.07 -28.27
N LYS A 13 12.17 21.38 -27.06
CA LYS A 13 12.23 20.53 -25.88
C LYS A 13 11.75 19.15 -26.35
N LYS A 14 12.68 18.23 -26.65
CA LYS A 14 12.31 16.87 -27.05
C LYS A 14 11.54 16.30 -25.87
N SER A 15 10.23 16.22 -26.07
CA SER A 15 9.24 15.93 -25.06
C SER A 15 9.59 14.61 -24.38
N ASN A 16 9.76 14.61 -23.06
CA ASN A 16 9.89 13.40 -22.26
C ASN A 16 8.72 12.43 -22.50
N LEU A 17 7.59 12.94 -22.99
CA LEU A 17 6.41 12.16 -23.38
C LEU A 17 6.70 11.23 -24.57
N HIS A 18 7.55 11.63 -25.53
CA HIS A 18 7.86 10.76 -26.67
C HIS A 18 8.74 9.58 -26.26
N LYS A 19 9.59 9.75 -25.24
CA LYS A 19 10.33 8.65 -24.61
C LYS A 19 9.40 7.72 -23.83
N PHE A 20 8.36 8.28 -23.20
CA PHE A 20 7.32 7.50 -22.52
C PHE A 20 6.64 6.56 -23.53
N PHE A 21 6.17 7.08 -24.66
CA PHE A 21 5.59 6.26 -25.73
C PHE A 21 6.57 5.33 -26.45
N ASN A 22 7.89 5.58 -26.42
CA ASN A 22 8.85 4.61 -26.97
C ASN A 22 9.12 3.43 -26.01
N GLN A 23 8.70 3.53 -24.75
CA GLN A 23 8.83 2.49 -23.73
C GLN A 23 7.46 1.89 -23.35
N MET A 24 6.51 1.86 -24.30
CA MET A 24 5.15 1.36 -24.05
C MET A 24 5.17 -0.08 -23.52
N GLU A 25 6.08 -0.94 -23.98
CA GLU A 25 6.15 -2.34 -23.54
C GLU A 25 6.38 -2.43 -22.02
N LEU A 26 7.40 -1.72 -21.50
CA LEU A 26 7.69 -1.65 -20.07
C LEU A 26 6.54 -1.02 -19.29
N GLN A 27 5.91 0.01 -19.83
CA GLN A 27 4.76 0.65 -19.21
C GLN A 27 3.52 -0.23 -19.20
N MET A 28 3.28 -1.07 -20.20
CA MET A 28 2.16 -2.01 -20.18
C MET A 28 2.33 -3.05 -19.07
N PHE A 29 3.54 -3.59 -18.89
CA PHE A 29 3.84 -4.48 -17.76
C PHE A 29 3.67 -3.78 -16.40
N ALA A 30 4.10 -2.53 -16.28
CA ALA A 30 3.88 -1.76 -15.06
C ALA A 30 2.39 -1.43 -14.83
N LEU A 31 1.66 -1.10 -15.89
CA LEU A 31 0.24 -0.71 -15.84
C LEU A 31 -0.64 -1.90 -15.46
N ILE A 32 -0.35 -3.11 -15.97
CA ILE A 32 -1.10 -4.32 -15.58
C ILE A 32 -0.86 -4.64 -14.09
N GLY A 33 0.37 -4.52 -13.60
CA GLY A 33 0.69 -4.68 -12.18
C GLY A 33 0.00 -3.63 -11.30
N LEU A 34 -0.01 -2.37 -11.75
CA LEU A 34 -0.70 -1.28 -11.06
C LEU A 34 -2.22 -1.48 -11.06
N ALA A 35 -2.81 -1.91 -12.18
CA ALA A 35 -4.23 -2.19 -12.28
C ALA A 35 -4.63 -3.33 -11.34
N PHE A 36 -3.83 -4.40 -11.29
CA PHE A 36 -4.01 -5.50 -10.34
C PHE A 36 -3.97 -4.98 -8.89
N LEU A 37 -2.97 -4.16 -8.55
CA LEU A 37 -2.83 -3.60 -7.22
C LEU A 37 -4.01 -2.67 -6.86
N MET A 38 -4.50 -1.87 -7.80
CA MET A 38 -5.66 -1.02 -7.58
C MET A 38 -6.93 -1.83 -7.28
N VAL A 39 -7.17 -2.89 -8.04
CA VAL A 39 -8.38 -3.73 -7.87
C VAL A 39 -8.30 -4.58 -6.60
N PHE A 40 -7.15 -5.20 -6.31
CA PHE A 40 -7.06 -6.17 -5.22
C PHE A 40 -6.54 -5.61 -3.91
N SER A 41 -5.82 -4.49 -3.90
CA SER A 41 -5.29 -3.87 -2.66
C SER A 41 -5.99 -2.57 -2.30
N TYR A 42 -6.21 -1.66 -3.26
CA TYR A 42 -6.85 -0.37 -2.97
C TYR A 42 -8.38 -0.47 -2.90
N LEU A 43 -9.02 -1.29 -3.73
CA LEU A 43 -10.47 -1.45 -3.68
C LEU A 43 -10.96 -1.97 -2.31
N PRO A 44 -10.33 -3.00 -1.69
CA PRO A 44 -10.74 -3.46 -0.37
C PRO A 44 -10.52 -2.43 0.75
N MET A 45 -9.59 -1.48 0.58
CA MET A 45 -9.36 -0.41 1.57
C MET A 45 -10.57 0.51 1.74
N PHE A 46 -11.46 0.64 0.74
CA PHE A 46 -12.73 1.37 0.94
C PHE A 46 -13.60 0.76 2.05
N GLY A 47 -13.39 -0.52 2.39
CA GLY A 47 -14.05 -1.20 3.51
C GLY A 47 -13.71 -0.65 4.89
N ILE A 48 -12.62 0.13 5.04
CA ILE A 48 -12.20 0.70 6.33
C ILE A 48 -13.28 1.62 6.92
N ILE A 49 -14.12 2.22 6.07
CA ILE A 49 -15.23 3.10 6.49
C ILE A 49 -16.23 2.38 7.41
N ILE A 50 -16.35 1.05 7.30
CA ILE A 50 -17.22 0.23 8.16
C ILE A 50 -16.84 0.38 9.63
N ALA A 51 -15.55 0.54 9.95
CA ALA A 51 -15.09 0.67 11.34
C ALA A 51 -15.66 1.91 12.06
N PHE A 52 -16.15 2.91 11.30
CA PHE A 52 -16.72 4.15 11.83
C PHE A 52 -18.25 4.19 11.77
N LYS A 53 -18.90 3.16 11.23
CA LYS A 53 -20.35 3.09 11.02
C LYS A 53 -20.95 1.89 11.77
N GLU A 54 -22.18 2.02 12.26
CA GLU A 54 -22.91 0.92 12.90
C GLU A 54 -23.39 -0.12 11.88
N TYR A 55 -22.46 -0.81 11.22
CA TYR A 55 -22.77 -1.73 10.14
C TYR A 55 -23.31 -3.05 10.69
N LYS A 56 -24.54 -3.41 10.33
CA LYS A 56 -25.14 -4.70 10.66
C LYS A 56 -25.06 -5.60 9.42
N ILE A 57 -24.45 -6.78 9.56
CA ILE A 57 -24.26 -7.75 8.47
C ILE A 57 -25.61 -8.11 7.80
N ASN A 58 -26.70 -8.11 8.58
CA ASN A 58 -28.07 -8.35 8.11
C ASN A 58 -28.51 -7.38 6.98
N THR A 59 -28.03 -6.13 7.00
CA THR A 59 -28.45 -5.11 6.03
C THR A 59 -27.75 -5.22 4.68
N GLY A 60 -26.82 -6.18 4.49
CA GLY A 60 -26.14 -6.40 3.23
C GLY A 60 -25.37 -5.16 2.73
N ILE A 61 -25.27 -4.99 1.41
CA ILE A 61 -24.49 -3.91 0.78
C ILE A 61 -25.15 -2.52 1.01
N SER A 62 -26.47 -2.45 1.22
CA SER A 62 -27.14 -1.17 1.51
C SER A 62 -26.72 -0.59 2.87
N GLY A 63 -26.34 -1.44 3.81
CA GLY A 63 -25.79 -1.04 5.11
C GLY A 63 -24.55 -0.15 5.01
N PHE A 64 -23.75 -0.24 3.95
CA PHE A 64 -22.58 0.63 3.76
C PHE A 64 -22.97 2.12 3.61
N PHE A 65 -24.11 2.38 2.98
CA PHE A 65 -24.58 3.74 2.69
C PHE A 65 -25.61 4.23 3.71
N THR A 66 -26.44 3.34 4.26
CA THR A 66 -27.54 3.70 5.19
C THR A 66 -27.13 3.67 6.67
N SER A 67 -26.02 3.00 7.02
CA SER A 67 -25.60 2.88 8.42
C SER A 67 -25.18 4.23 9.03
N LYS A 68 -25.61 4.46 10.28
CA LYS A 68 -25.28 5.65 11.05
C LYS A 68 -23.78 5.71 11.35
N PHE A 69 -23.20 6.89 11.18
CA PHE A 69 -21.81 7.15 11.55
C PHE A 69 -21.70 7.27 13.07
N VAL A 70 -20.96 6.35 13.70
CA VAL A 70 -20.77 6.26 15.16
C VAL A 70 -19.36 6.65 15.59
N GLY A 71 -18.50 7.07 14.66
CA GLY A 71 -17.16 7.56 14.93
C GLY A 71 -16.29 6.48 15.59
N PHE A 72 -15.69 6.81 16.73
CA PHE A 72 -14.70 5.94 17.41
C PHE A 72 -15.29 4.93 18.39
N LYS A 73 -16.62 4.74 18.42
CA LYS A 73 -17.29 3.84 19.37
C LYS A 73 -16.65 2.45 19.42
N TYR A 74 -16.46 1.81 18.27
CA TYR A 74 -15.89 0.46 18.18
C TYR A 74 -14.41 0.39 18.54
N PHE A 75 -13.66 1.46 18.31
CA PHE A 75 -12.27 1.54 18.74
C PHE A 75 -12.16 1.57 20.26
N ILE A 76 -12.97 2.41 20.91
CA ILE A 76 -13.01 2.48 22.38
C ILE A 76 -13.40 1.12 22.96
N GLU A 77 -14.47 0.51 22.45
CA GLU A 77 -14.94 -0.81 22.87
C GLU A 77 -13.83 -1.87 22.75
N PHE A 78 -13.10 -1.88 21.63
CA PHE A 78 -11.97 -2.77 21.40
C PHE A 78 -10.81 -2.54 22.38
N PHE A 79 -10.43 -1.28 22.65
CA PHE A 79 -9.34 -0.98 23.59
C PHE A 79 -9.73 -1.21 25.06
N THR A 80 -11.02 -1.13 25.39
CA THR A 80 -11.54 -1.41 26.74
C THR A 80 -11.86 -2.89 26.99
N ASP A 81 -11.76 -3.74 25.96
CA ASP A 81 -12.01 -5.17 26.10
C ASP A 81 -10.97 -5.82 27.02
N TYR A 82 -11.41 -6.73 27.89
CA TYR A 82 -10.54 -7.39 28.87
C TYR A 82 -9.41 -8.21 28.22
N ARG A 83 -9.61 -8.69 27.00
CA ARG A 83 -8.63 -9.51 26.26
C ARG A 83 -7.65 -8.67 25.47
N PHE A 84 -7.93 -7.38 25.25
CA PHE A 84 -7.12 -6.53 24.40
C PHE A 84 -5.65 -6.53 24.85
N GLY A 85 -5.39 -6.37 26.15
CA GLY A 85 -4.03 -6.38 26.69
C GLY A 85 -3.29 -7.71 26.52
N GLU A 86 -3.99 -8.84 26.62
CA GLU A 86 -3.40 -10.15 26.35
C GLU A 86 -3.06 -10.31 24.87
N LEU A 87 -3.96 -9.90 23.98
CA LEU A 87 -3.76 -9.96 22.54
C LEU A 87 -2.60 -9.08 22.07
N ASP A 88 -2.53 -7.85 22.56
CA ASP A 88 -1.46 -6.91 22.23
C ASP A 88 -0.10 -7.42 22.73
N ARG A 89 -0.02 -7.81 24.01
CA ARG A 89 1.20 -8.38 24.59
C ARG A 89 1.66 -9.62 23.84
N ASN A 90 0.76 -10.55 23.53
CA ASN A 90 1.12 -11.77 22.80
C ASN A 90 1.65 -11.46 21.40
N THR A 91 1.01 -10.51 20.69
CA THR A 91 1.45 -10.10 19.35
C THR A 91 2.83 -9.44 19.39
N LEU A 92 3.08 -8.56 20.35
CA LEU A 92 4.37 -7.89 20.54
C LEU A 92 5.48 -8.88 20.93
N VAL A 93 5.18 -9.79 21.86
CA VAL A 93 6.12 -10.84 22.28
C VAL A 93 6.49 -11.72 21.09
N ILE A 94 5.50 -12.24 20.34
CA ILE A 94 5.75 -13.09 19.17
C ILE A 94 6.55 -12.33 18.11
N SER A 95 6.21 -11.07 17.83
CA SER A 95 6.91 -10.25 16.83
C SER A 95 8.36 -9.97 17.23
N THR A 96 8.61 -9.77 18.54
CA THR A 96 9.97 -9.60 19.09
C THR A 96 10.78 -10.89 18.97
N PHE A 97 10.20 -12.04 19.33
CA PHE A 97 10.84 -13.35 19.13
C PHE A 97 11.15 -13.61 17.66
N LYS A 98 10.25 -13.25 16.74
CA LYS A 98 10.51 -13.34 15.29
C LYS A 98 11.70 -12.48 14.86
N LEU A 99 11.81 -11.26 15.36
CA LEU A 99 12.95 -10.39 15.03
C LEU A 99 14.27 -10.89 15.62
N ILE A 100 14.27 -11.41 16.84
CA ILE A 100 15.51 -11.87 17.50
C ILE A 100 15.97 -13.22 16.97
N PHE A 101 15.05 -14.14 16.68
CA PHE A 101 15.39 -15.51 16.28
C PHE A 101 15.13 -15.77 14.80
N ALA A 102 13.93 -15.47 14.30
CA ALA A 102 13.57 -15.83 12.91
C ALA A 102 14.32 -15.00 11.85
N PHE A 103 14.77 -13.79 12.17
CA PHE A 103 15.56 -12.97 11.26
C PHE A 103 17.05 -13.39 11.20
N PRO A 104 17.78 -13.64 12.31
CA PRO A 104 19.19 -14.03 12.24
C PRO A 104 19.40 -15.48 11.81
N ILE A 105 18.46 -16.39 12.08
CA ILE A 105 18.62 -17.82 11.75
C ILE A 105 18.92 -18.05 10.26
N PRO A 106 18.17 -17.48 9.29
CA PRO A 106 18.49 -17.63 7.87
C PRO A 106 19.86 -17.04 7.48
N ILE A 107 20.29 -15.96 8.14
CA ILE A 107 21.61 -15.33 7.90
C ILE A 107 22.73 -16.26 8.37
N LEU A 108 22.60 -16.79 9.60
CA LEU A 108 23.54 -17.76 10.14
C LEU A 108 23.59 -19.02 9.28
N LEU A 109 22.43 -19.53 8.86
CA LEU A 109 22.33 -20.69 7.97
C LEU A 109 23.02 -20.42 6.62
N ALA A 110 22.82 -19.24 6.03
CA ALA A 110 23.47 -18.86 4.77
C ALA A 110 25.00 -18.82 4.91
N ILE A 111 25.52 -18.33 6.04
CA ILE A 111 26.96 -18.33 6.33
C ILE A 111 27.47 -19.76 6.49
N MET A 112 26.78 -20.59 7.28
CA MET A 112 27.19 -21.99 7.49
C MET A 112 27.22 -22.81 6.20
N ILE A 113 26.28 -22.59 5.27
CA ILE A 113 26.28 -23.27 3.96
C ILE A 113 27.33 -22.69 3.01
N SER A 114 27.61 -21.39 3.09
CA SER A 114 28.59 -20.77 2.19
C SER A 114 30.04 -21.07 2.56
N GLU A 115 30.31 -21.37 3.83
CA GLU A 115 31.67 -21.59 4.34
C GLU A 115 32.07 -23.08 4.43
N VAL A 116 31.10 -23.99 4.26
CA VAL A 116 31.33 -25.45 4.07
C VAL A 116 31.35 -25.78 2.59
#